data_AF-A0A2G9FV42-F1
#
_entry.id   AF-A0A2G9FV42-F1
#
_cell.length_a   1.000
_cell.length_b   1.000
_cell.length_c   1.000
_cell.angle_alpha   90.00
_cell.angle_beta   90.00
_cell.angle_gamma   90.00
#
_symmetry.space_group_name_H-M   'P 1'
#
loop_
_entity.id
_entity.type
_entity.pdbx_description
1 polymer ?
#
loop_
_entity_poly.entity_id
_entity_poly.type
_entity_poly.pdbx_seq_one_letter_code
_entity_poly.pdbx_strand_id
1 'polypeptide(L)'
;MLWDNLCRKISSTPLDSISSIHDEVQVVLASMRSFDKFDIFHLEERLKMLFDRVAVYDTARSASLNKASKEILARQMKEAKDRLHEARIKEGKEKEELNNLEERKRNLLALLDQQQQILQSVQVEVREIEEEIIALENTSSLSDEVAENLSTTMKQVEVVKEELENLKPFV
;
A
#
# COMPACT_ATOMS: atom_id res chain seq x y z
N MET A 1 -14.47 73.27 -0.67
CA MET A 1 -15.82 72.67 -0.62
C MET A 1 -15.74 71.30 0.04
N LEU A 2 -16.03 71.22 1.35
CA LEU A 2 -16.05 69.96 2.11
C LEU A 2 -17.18 69.04 1.65
N TRP A 3 -18.33 69.61 1.32
CA TRP A 3 -19.50 68.91 0.80
C TRP A 3 -19.24 68.24 -0.56
N ASP A 4 -18.69 68.97 -1.54
CA ASP A 4 -18.44 68.38 -2.87
C ASP A 4 -17.40 67.25 -2.84
N ASN A 5 -16.42 67.35 -1.93
CA ASN A 5 -15.47 66.27 -1.70
C ASN A 5 -16.17 65.04 -1.11
N LEU A 6 -17.06 65.24 -0.13
CA LEU A 6 -17.85 64.16 0.44
C LEU A 6 -18.80 63.53 -0.58
N CYS A 7 -19.49 64.32 -1.41
CA CYS A 7 -20.35 63.81 -2.47
C CYS A 7 -19.56 62.95 -3.46
N ARG A 8 -18.38 63.42 -3.90
CA ARG A 8 -17.49 62.65 -4.78
C ARG A 8 -17.07 61.34 -4.11
N LYS A 9 -16.73 61.39 -2.83
CA LYS A 9 -16.32 60.22 -2.05
C LYS A 9 -17.46 59.21 -1.90
N ILE A 10 -18.67 59.65 -1.59
CA ILE A 10 -19.87 58.78 -1.56
C ILE A 10 -20.08 58.11 -2.91
N SER A 11 -20.01 58.87 -4.01
CA SER A 11 -20.21 58.33 -5.36
C SER A 11 -19.11 57.37 -5.82
N SER A 12 -17.87 57.58 -5.37
CA SER A 12 -16.73 56.72 -5.74
C SER A 12 -16.55 55.52 -4.81
N THR A 13 -17.19 55.51 -3.64
CA THR A 13 -17.06 54.42 -2.67
C THR A 13 -17.93 53.24 -3.11
N PRO A 14 -17.34 52.03 -3.25
CA PRO A 14 -18.11 50.82 -3.51
C PRO A 14 -19.20 50.59 -2.45
N LEU A 15 -20.34 50.02 -2.85
CA LEU A 15 -21.52 49.81 -1.99
C LEU A 15 -21.18 49.12 -0.66
N ASP A 16 -20.23 48.18 -0.68
CA ASP A 16 -19.80 47.39 0.46
C ASP A 16 -18.75 48.06 1.35
N SER A 17 -18.37 49.28 0.99
CA SER A 17 -17.46 50.12 1.75
C SER A 17 -18.13 51.43 2.19
N ILE A 18 -19.42 51.64 1.89
CA ILE A 18 -20.13 52.88 2.26
C ILE A 18 -20.17 53.07 3.78
N SER A 19 -20.22 52.01 4.58
CA SER A 19 -20.14 52.11 6.05
C SER A 19 -18.86 52.82 6.54
N SER A 20 -17.75 52.72 5.79
CA SER A 20 -16.45 53.31 6.17
C SER A 20 -16.43 54.84 6.14
N ILE A 21 -17.37 55.48 5.41
CA ILE A 21 -17.41 56.93 5.26
C ILE A 21 -18.41 57.60 6.22
N HIS A 22 -19.10 56.82 7.07
CA HIS A 22 -20.10 57.32 8.01
C HIS A 22 -19.57 58.45 8.90
N ASP A 23 -18.39 58.26 9.51
CA ASP A 23 -17.84 59.23 10.45
C ASP A 23 -17.46 60.54 9.75
N GLU A 24 -16.98 60.46 8.51
CA GLU A 24 -16.69 61.65 7.69
C GLU A 24 -17.95 62.41 7.30
N VAL A 25 -19.05 61.70 7.02
CA VAL A 25 -20.37 62.31 6.80
C VAL A 25 -20.83 63.07 8.05
N GLN A 26 -20.67 62.49 9.24
CA GLN A 26 -21.05 63.14 10.50
C GLN A 26 -20.24 64.42 10.76
N VAL A 27 -18.93 64.41 10.45
CA VAL A 27 -18.07 65.60 10.57
C VAL A 27 -18.53 66.73 9.66
N VAL A 28 -18.89 66.41 8.41
CA VAL A 28 -19.38 67.41 7.46
C VAL A 28 -20.75 67.96 7.87
N LEU A 29 -21.68 67.10 8.31
CA LEU A 29 -23.00 67.53 8.81
C LEU A 29 -22.87 68.44 10.04
N ALA A 30 -22.03 68.07 11.02
CA ALA A 30 -21.77 68.89 12.20
C ALA A 30 -21.19 70.27 11.82
N SER A 31 -20.29 70.30 10.84
CA SER A 31 -19.76 71.54 10.28
C SER A 31 -20.87 72.37 9.64
N MET A 32 -21.75 71.77 8.83
CA MET A 32 -22.86 72.47 8.17
C MET A 32 -23.87 73.06 9.17
N ARG A 33 -24.19 72.34 10.26
CA ARG A 33 -25.05 72.85 11.35
C ARG A 33 -24.50 74.13 11.98
N SER A 34 -23.17 74.24 12.11
CA SER A 34 -22.53 75.39 12.74
C SER A 34 -22.67 76.71 11.96
N PHE A 35 -23.04 76.65 10.67
CA PHE A 35 -23.15 77.84 9.82
C PHE A 35 -24.53 78.53 9.88
N ASP A 36 -25.52 77.98 10.59
CA ASP A 36 -26.88 78.52 10.88
C ASP A 36 -27.63 79.18 9.70
N LYS A 37 -27.20 78.90 8.47
CA LYS A 37 -27.68 79.51 7.21
C LYS A 37 -28.43 78.52 6.32
N PHE A 38 -28.43 77.25 6.68
CA PHE A 38 -28.96 76.18 5.85
C PHE A 38 -29.80 75.23 6.70
N ASP A 39 -31.05 75.00 6.29
CA ASP A 39 -31.81 73.85 6.76
C ASP A 39 -31.28 72.60 6.06
N ILE A 40 -30.67 71.71 6.84
CA ILE A 40 -30.09 70.45 6.35
C ILE A 40 -30.90 69.22 6.78
N PHE A 41 -32.10 69.40 7.35
CA PHE A 41 -32.90 68.29 7.87
C PHE A 41 -33.16 67.19 6.83
N HIS A 42 -33.58 67.58 5.62
CA HIS A 42 -33.82 66.63 4.53
C HIS A 42 -32.56 65.88 4.07
N LEU A 43 -31.39 66.51 4.21
CA LEU A 43 -30.13 65.87 3.88
C LEU A 43 -29.76 64.82 4.94
N GLU A 44 -29.92 65.17 6.21
CA GLU A 44 -29.69 64.25 7.33
C GLU A 44 -30.61 63.03 7.27
N GLU A 45 -31.88 63.23 6.96
CA GLU A 45 -32.85 62.15 6.79
C GLU A 45 -32.46 61.19 5.66
N ARG A 46 -32.00 61.73 4.51
CA ARG A 46 -31.55 60.92 3.38
C ARG A 46 -30.26 60.15 3.68
N LEU A 47 -29.31 60.78 4.36
CA LEU A 47 -28.06 60.12 4.75
C LEU A 47 -28.31 59.05 5.80
N LYS A 48 -29.20 59.30 6.77
CA LYS A 48 -29.65 58.30 7.72
C LYS A 48 -30.27 57.10 7.01
N MET A 49 -31.20 57.34 6.08
CA MET A 49 -31.81 56.27 5.28
C MET A 49 -30.78 55.47 4.47
N LEU A 50 -29.75 56.13 3.93
CA LEU A 50 -28.65 55.47 3.22
C LEU A 50 -27.91 54.51 4.17
N PHE A 51 -27.47 54.98 5.34
CA PHE A 51 -26.72 54.15 6.29
C PHE A 51 -27.57 53.03 6.90
N ASP A 52 -28.86 53.27 7.17
CA ASP A 52 -29.79 52.23 7.61
C ASP A 52 -29.89 51.11 6.57
N ARG A 53 -29.98 51.47 5.27
CA ARG A 53 -30.02 50.48 4.18
C ARG A 53 -28.69 49.74 3.99
N VAL A 54 -27.57 50.44 4.15
CA VAL A 54 -26.24 49.83 4.08
C VAL A 54 -26.06 48.82 5.22
N ALA A 55 -26.48 49.14 6.44
CA ALA A 55 -26.41 48.21 7.57
C ALA A 55 -27.22 46.93 7.32
N VAL A 56 -28.42 47.05 6.74
CA VAL A 56 -29.25 45.89 6.35
C VAL A 56 -28.56 45.07 5.25
N TYR A 57 -27.99 45.74 4.25
CA TYR A 57 -27.25 45.08 3.16
C TYR A 57 -26.01 44.32 3.69
N ASP A 58 -25.19 44.95 4.52
CA ASP A 58 -23.97 44.36 5.10
C ASP A 58 -24.31 43.13 5.95
N THR A 59 -25.40 43.20 6.72
CA THR A 59 -25.90 42.07 7.52
C THR A 59 -26.33 40.90 6.62
N ALA A 60 -27.12 41.17 5.58
CA ALA A 60 -27.59 40.15 4.66
C ALA A 60 -26.45 39.52 3.85
N ARG A 61 -25.51 40.34 3.39
CA ARG A 61 -24.30 39.89 2.68
C ARG A 61 -23.44 39.00 3.57
N SER A 62 -23.19 39.40 4.81
CA SER A 62 -22.40 38.62 5.76
C SER A 62 -23.06 37.29 6.10
N ALA A 63 -24.39 37.28 6.28
CA ALA A 63 -25.14 36.05 6.51
C ALA A 63 -25.07 35.09 5.30
N SER A 64 -25.19 35.62 4.08
CA SER A 64 -25.07 34.86 2.84
C SER A 64 -23.67 34.25 2.68
N LEU A 65 -22.62 35.04 2.88
CA LEU A 65 -21.23 34.58 2.78
C LEU A 65 -20.91 33.50 3.83
N ASN A 66 -21.39 33.68 5.06
CA ASN A 66 -21.25 32.68 6.11
C ASN A 66 -21.99 31.39 5.77
N LYS A 67 -23.18 31.46 5.20
CA LYS A 67 -23.94 30.28 4.77
C LYS A 67 -23.21 29.52 3.66
N ALA A 68 -22.75 30.23 2.62
CA ALA A 68 -21.98 29.63 1.53
C ALA A 68 -20.69 28.96 2.03
N SER A 69 -19.97 29.64 2.93
CA SER A 69 -18.74 29.10 3.52
C SER A 69 -19.00 27.83 4.33
N LYS A 70 -20.07 27.81 5.14
CA LYS A 70 -20.47 26.62 5.90
C LYS A 70 -20.88 25.46 5.00
N GLU A 71 -21.56 25.74 3.90
CA GLU A 71 -21.97 24.72 2.93
C GLU A 71 -20.77 24.09 2.21
N ILE A 72 -19.80 24.91 1.79
CA ILE A 72 -18.54 24.43 1.20
C ILE A 72 -17.80 23.53 2.19
N LEU A 73 -17.65 23.98 3.44
CA LEU A 73 -16.98 23.20 4.49
C LEU A 73 -17.69 21.87 4.76
N ALA A 74 -19.03 21.88 4.82
CA ALA A 74 -19.83 20.68 5.02
C ALA A 74 -19.66 19.67 3.86
N ARG A 75 -19.63 20.14 2.61
CA ARG A 75 -19.38 19.30 1.43
C ARG A 75 -17.97 18.69 1.47
N GLN A 76 -16.95 19.49 1.77
CA GLN A 76 -15.57 19.01 1.89
C GLN A 76 -15.42 17.98 3.01
N MET A 77 -16.04 18.20 4.16
CA MET A 77 -16.01 17.26 5.27
C MET A 77 -16.71 15.94 4.94
N LYS A 78 -17.83 16.00 4.23
CA LYS A 78 -18.51 14.80 3.73
C LYS A 78 -17.61 14.01 2.78
N GLU A 79 -17.02 14.68 1.79
CA GLU A 79 -16.13 14.04 0.83
C GLU A 79 -14.89 13.42 1.50
N ALA A 80 -14.28 14.12 2.45
CA ALA A 80 -13.15 13.60 3.23
C ALA A 80 -13.55 12.36 4.05
N LYS A 81 -14.75 12.35 4.63
CA LYS A 81 -15.29 11.20 5.37
C LYS A 81 -15.52 10.00 4.46
N ASP A 82 -16.09 10.22 3.27
CA ASP A 82 -16.36 9.16 2.31
C ASP A 82 -15.04 8.54 1.80
N ARG A 83 -14.06 9.38 1.45
CA ARG A 83 -12.70 8.92 1.06
C ARG A 83 -12.01 8.13 2.18
N LEU A 84 -12.13 8.57 3.43
CA LEU A 84 -11.57 7.86 4.58
C LEU A 84 -12.21 6.48 4.75
N HIS A 85 -13.53 6.37 4.55
CA HIS A 85 -14.23 5.10 4.65
C HIS A 85 -13.79 4.12 3.55
N GLU A 86 -13.68 4.60 2.31
CA GLU A 86 -13.18 3.80 1.19
C GLU A 86 -11.75 3.31 1.41
N ALA A 87 -10.86 4.20 1.89
CA ALA A 87 -9.48 3.85 2.22
C ALA A 87 -9.41 2.74 3.29
N ARG A 88 -10.23 2.82 4.34
CA ARG A 88 -10.29 1.77 5.38
C ARG A 88 -10.77 0.43 4.84
N ILE A 89 -11.75 0.43 3.93
CA ILE A 89 -12.21 -0.82 3.30
C ILE A 89 -11.09 -1.43 2.47
N LYS A 90 -10.37 -0.60 1.69
CA LYS A 90 -9.24 -1.05 0.87
C LYS A 90 -8.10 -1.61 1.73
N GLU A 91 -7.72 -0.88 2.79
CA GLU A 91 -6.71 -1.33 3.76
C GLU A 91 -7.09 -2.67 4.40
N GLY A 92 -8.37 -2.86 4.74
CA GLY A 92 -8.87 -4.13 5.28
C GLY A 92 -8.66 -5.30 4.32
N LYS A 93 -8.96 -5.11 3.03
CA LYS A 93 -8.74 -6.12 1.98
C LYS A 93 -7.26 -6.43 1.77
N GLU A 94 -6.43 -5.39 1.68
CA GLU A 94 -4.98 -5.55 1.51
C GLU A 94 -4.35 -6.31 2.70
N LYS A 95 -4.84 -6.05 3.93
CA LYS A 95 -4.40 -6.77 5.12
C LYS A 95 -4.81 -8.24 5.10
N GLU A 96 -6.01 -8.56 4.62
CA GLU A 96 -6.46 -9.94 4.46
C GLU A 96 -5.64 -10.69 3.40
N GLU A 97 -5.36 -10.05 2.26
CA GLU A 97 -4.49 -10.60 1.22
C GLU A 97 -3.07 -10.86 1.73
N LEU A 98 -2.52 -9.94 2.53
CA LEU A 98 -1.20 -10.09 3.14
C LEU A 98 -1.17 -11.31 4.09
N ASN A 99 -2.18 -11.45 4.95
CA ASN A 99 -2.28 -12.59 5.86
C ASN A 99 -2.35 -13.92 5.09
N ASN A 100 -3.14 -13.98 4.01
CA ASN A 100 -3.25 -15.16 3.15
C ASN A 100 -1.91 -15.50 2.48
N LEU A 101 -1.16 -14.49 2.02
CA LEU A 101 0.17 -14.67 1.45
C LEU A 101 1.17 -15.18 2.48
N GLU A 102 1.16 -14.65 3.70
CA GLU A 102 2.01 -15.12 4.79
C GLU A 102 1.71 -16.57 5.20
N GLU A 103 0.44 -16.95 5.26
CA GLU A 103 0.03 -18.33 5.49
C GLU A 103 0.50 -19.25 4.37
N ARG A 104 0.29 -18.85 3.11
CA ARG A 104 0.77 -19.62 1.95
C ARG A 104 2.29 -19.78 1.97
N LYS A 105 3.04 -18.74 2.36
CA LYS A 105 4.50 -18.81 2.53
C LYS A 105 4.88 -19.84 3.59
N ARG A 106 4.22 -19.83 4.75
CA ARG A 106 4.47 -20.82 5.83
C ARG A 106 4.21 -22.24 5.35
N ASN A 107 3.12 -22.47 4.63
CA ASN A 107 2.78 -23.78 4.08
C ASN A 107 3.81 -24.27 3.05
N LEU A 108 4.27 -23.38 2.18
CA LEU A 108 5.32 -23.71 1.20
C LEU A 108 6.66 -24.04 1.88
N LEU A 109 7.03 -23.34 2.95
CA LEU A 109 8.24 -23.64 3.71
C LEU A 109 8.14 -25.01 4.40
N ALA A 110 7.00 -25.35 4.98
CA ALA A 110 6.78 -26.67 5.58
C ALA A 110 6.85 -27.78 4.53
N LEU A 111 6.28 -27.57 3.35
CA LEU A 111 6.35 -28.53 2.24
C LEU A 111 7.79 -28.71 1.74
N LEU A 112 8.56 -27.63 1.65
CA LEU A 112 9.96 -27.67 1.23
C LEU A 112 10.80 -28.49 2.23
N ASP A 113 10.62 -28.26 3.53
CA ASP A 113 11.32 -29.02 4.58
C ASP A 113 10.99 -30.52 4.50
N GLN A 114 9.70 -30.85 4.31
CA GLN A 114 9.27 -32.23 4.11
C GLN A 114 9.92 -32.87 2.88
N GLN A 115 9.94 -32.18 1.74
CA GLN A 115 10.58 -32.70 0.52
C GLN A 115 12.08 -32.89 0.71
N GLN A 116 12.73 -32.02 1.48
CA GLN A 116 14.16 -32.12 1.75
C GLN A 116 14.49 -33.32 2.64
N GLN A 117 13.65 -33.63 3.63
CA GLN A 117 13.78 -34.85 4.44
C GLN A 117 13.58 -36.12 3.59
N ILE A 118 12.58 -36.13 2.72
CA ILE A 118 12.34 -37.26 1.80
C ILE A 118 13.55 -37.47 0.88
N LEU A 119 14.07 -36.39 0.31
CA LEU A 119 15.24 -36.46 -0.56
C LEU A 119 16.46 -37.03 0.17
N GLN A 120 16.70 -36.61 1.42
CA GLN A 120 17.78 -37.16 2.23
C GLN A 120 17.60 -38.66 2.50
N SER A 121 16.38 -39.10 2.83
CA SER A 121 16.07 -40.52 3.03
C SER A 121 16.36 -41.34 1.76
N VAL A 122 15.87 -40.88 0.61
CA VAL A 122 16.10 -41.56 -0.67
C VAL A 122 17.59 -41.59 -1.03
N GLN A 123 18.34 -40.52 -0.75
CA GLN A 123 19.79 -40.51 -0.99
C GLN A 123 20.55 -41.52 -0.12
N VAL A 124 20.09 -41.77 1.10
CA VAL A 124 20.66 -42.81 1.96
C VAL A 124 20.33 -44.20 1.39
N GLU A 125 19.07 -44.47 1.06
CA GLU A 125 18.65 -45.75 0.46
C GLU A 125 19.40 -46.06 -0.84
N VAL A 126 19.56 -45.07 -1.73
CA VAL A 126 20.32 -45.24 -2.98
C VAL A 126 21.77 -45.63 -2.68
N ARG A 127 22.41 -45.01 -1.69
CA ARG A 127 23.79 -45.34 -1.31
C ARG A 127 23.90 -46.76 -0.75
N GLU A 128 22.96 -47.16 0.10
CA GLU A 128 22.92 -48.52 0.65
C GLU A 128 22.78 -49.56 -0.47
N ILE A 129 21.91 -49.32 -1.45
CA ILE A 129 21.75 -50.19 -2.62
C ILE A 129 23.03 -50.22 -3.47
N GLU A 130 23.69 -49.08 -3.70
CA GLU A 130 24.96 -49.01 -4.42
C GLU A 130 26.06 -49.83 -3.72
N GLU A 131 26.14 -49.75 -2.39
CA GLU A 131 27.08 -50.53 -1.58
C GLU A 131 26.77 -52.04 -1.66
N GLU A 132 25.49 -52.43 -1.62
CA GLU A 132 25.06 -53.83 -1.80
C GLU A 132 25.41 -54.38 -3.19
N ILE A 133 25.22 -53.59 -4.25
CA ILE A 133 25.58 -53.98 -5.62
C ILE A 133 27.08 -54.24 -5.71
N ILE A 134 27.92 -53.33 -5.19
CA ILE A 134 29.38 -53.49 -5.18
C ILE A 134 29.80 -54.75 -4.41
N ALA A 135 29.17 -55.04 -3.26
CA ALA A 135 29.44 -56.24 -2.49
C ALA A 135 29.10 -57.51 -3.29
N LEU A 136 27.94 -57.54 -3.96
CA LEU A 136 27.52 -58.66 -4.80
C LEU A 136 28.45 -58.87 -6.00
N GLU A 137 28.84 -57.81 -6.72
CA GLU A 137 29.77 -57.89 -7.86
C GLU A 137 31.13 -58.49 -7.44
N ASN A 138 31.65 -58.08 -6.28
CA ASN A 138 32.89 -58.61 -5.73
C ASN A 138 32.78 -60.12 -5.37
N THR A 139 31.64 -60.56 -4.81
CA THR A 139 31.43 -61.99 -4.50
C THR A 139 31.23 -62.84 -5.76
N SER A 140 30.58 -62.30 -6.80
CA SER A 140 30.41 -62.98 -8.08
C SER A 140 31.75 -63.24 -8.76
N SER A 141 32.64 -62.24 -8.76
CA SER A 141 33.99 -62.36 -9.34
C SER A 141 34.81 -63.47 -8.67
N LEU A 142 34.66 -63.62 -7.36
CA LEU A 142 35.31 -64.67 -6.56
C LEU A 142 34.75 -66.07 -6.89
N SER A 143 33.45 -66.18 -7.18
CA SER A 143 32.81 -67.42 -7.62
C SER A 143 33.32 -67.87 -9.00
N ASP A 144 33.50 -66.94 -9.93
CA ASP A 144 34.01 -67.25 -11.28
C ASP A 144 35.46 -67.75 -11.23
N GLU A 145 36.31 -67.13 -10.40
CA GLU A 145 37.69 -67.59 -10.17
C GLU A 145 37.74 -69.01 -9.56
N VAL A 146 36.84 -69.30 -8.61
CA VAL A 146 36.73 -70.66 -8.02
C VAL A 146 36.27 -71.67 -9.07
N ALA A 147 35.34 -71.31 -9.95
CA ALA A 147 34.85 -72.18 -11.02
C ALA A 147 35.95 -72.48 -12.06
N GLU A 148 36.75 -71.48 -12.47
CA GLU A 148 37.89 -71.70 -13.35
C GLU A 148 38.95 -72.61 -12.71
N ASN A 149 39.31 -72.35 -11.45
CA ASN A 149 40.27 -73.18 -10.71
C ASN A 149 39.80 -74.64 -10.55
N LEU A 150 38.50 -74.86 -10.33
CA LEU A 150 37.93 -76.21 -10.28
C LEU A 150 38.03 -76.90 -11.65
N SER A 151 37.74 -76.18 -12.75
CA SER A 151 37.85 -76.70 -14.12
C SER A 151 39.29 -77.10 -14.45
N THR A 152 40.28 -76.29 -14.09
CA THR A 152 41.70 -76.62 -14.31
C THR A 152 42.13 -77.81 -13.48
N THR A 153 41.69 -77.90 -12.22
CA THR A 153 42.01 -79.03 -11.34
C THR A 153 41.39 -80.32 -11.85
N MET A 154 40.15 -80.27 -12.33
CA MET A 154 39.46 -81.42 -12.94
C MET A 154 40.22 -81.96 -14.15
N LYS A 155 40.66 -81.07 -15.07
CA LYS A 155 41.48 -81.47 -16.22
C LYS A 155 42.80 -82.14 -15.80
N GLN A 156 43.47 -81.62 -14.76
CA GLN A 156 44.69 -82.23 -14.25
C GLN A 156 44.45 -83.62 -13.66
N VAL A 157 43.38 -83.78 -12.89
CA VAL A 157 42.98 -85.10 -12.34
C VAL A 157 42.68 -86.09 -13.46
N GLU A 158 42.03 -85.64 -14.53
CA GLU A 158 41.71 -86.47 -15.69
C GLU A 158 42.98 -86.94 -16.42
N VAL A 159 43.96 -86.04 -16.61
CA VAL A 159 45.28 -86.40 -17.15
C VAL A 159 45.99 -87.43 -16.27
N VAL A 160 46.07 -87.22 -14.95
CA VAL A 160 46.72 -88.15 -14.02
C VAL A 160 46.02 -89.51 -14.02
N LYS A 161 44.68 -89.54 -14.13
CA LYS A 161 43.91 -90.76 -14.24
C LYS A 161 44.26 -91.53 -15.52
N GLU A 162 44.32 -90.85 -16.67
CA GLU A 162 44.74 -91.47 -17.94
C GLU A 162 46.18 -92.00 -17.87
N GLU A 163 47.11 -91.25 -17.26
CA GLU A 163 48.48 -91.72 -17.02
C GLU A 163 48.52 -92.99 -16.16
N LEU A 164 47.66 -93.06 -15.13
CA LEU A 164 47.53 -94.24 -14.26
C LEU A 164 46.95 -95.45 -14.99
N GLU A 165 45.95 -95.26 -15.86
CA GLU A 165 45.39 -96.32 -16.70
C GLU A 165 46.43 -96.85 -17.71
N ASN A 166 47.35 -95.98 -18.15
CA ASN A 166 48.44 -96.34 -19.06
C ASN A 166 49.66 -96.96 -18.33
N LEU A 167 49.73 -96.89 -17.00
CA LEU A 167 50.75 -97.58 -16.21
C LEU A 167 50.43 -99.08 -16.15
N LYS A 168 51.14 -99.87 -16.94
CA LYS A 168 51.13 -101.34 -16.80
C LYS A 168 51.71 -101.72 -15.44
N PRO A 169 50.97 -102.44 -14.57
CA PRO A 169 51.50 -102.88 -13.30
C PRO A 169 52.44 -104.08 -13.54
N PHE A 170 53.73 -103.77 -13.67
CA PHE A 170 54.87 -104.71 -13.75
C PHE A 170 54.90 -105.67 -14.96
N VAL A 171 56.10 -105.85 -15.50
CA VAL A 171 56.49 -106.93 -16.43
C VAL A 171 56.67 -108.22 -15.64
#